data_AF-A0A094IK97-F1
#
_entry.id   AF-A0A094IK97-F1
#
_cell.length_a   1.000
_cell.length_b   1.000
_cell.length_c   1.000
_cell.angle_alpha   90.00
_cell.angle_beta   90.00
_cell.angle_gamma   90.00
#
_symmetry.space_group_name_H-M   'P 1'
#
loop_
_entity.id
_entity.type
_entity.pdbx_description
1 polymer ?
#
loop_
_entity_poly.entity_id
_entity_poly.type
_entity_poly.pdbx_seq_one_letter_code
_entity_poly.pdbx_strand_id
1 'polypeptide(L)'
;CRPAKATWRKLPARRYPSSRRAPARPRRRQRIRRKMALISRFDLNLPKSIVTRLAKGVLPPSTQIQGNAMLAMTKSATVFVGYLATHANEYAQAANRKTVAPADVLKALEDLEFGE
;
A
#
# COMPACT_ATOMS: atom_id res chain seq x y z
N CYS A 1 55.32 -13.65 -35.71
CA CYS A 1 55.21 -13.70 -34.24
C CYS A 1 54.23 -14.80 -33.82
N ARG A 2 54.58 -15.58 -32.80
CA ARG A 2 53.99 -16.89 -32.41
C ARG A 2 52.45 -16.93 -32.30
N PRO A 3 51.81 -18.05 -32.64
CA PRO A 3 50.38 -18.28 -32.42
C PRO A 3 50.11 -18.76 -30.99
N ALA A 4 49.11 -18.17 -30.32
CA ALA A 4 48.60 -18.66 -29.04
C ALA A 4 47.42 -19.62 -29.26
N LYS A 5 47.67 -20.92 -29.14
CA LYS A 5 46.64 -21.94 -28.92
C LYS A 5 47.03 -22.71 -27.67
N ALA A 6 46.43 -22.38 -26.54
CA ALA A 6 46.54 -23.16 -25.31
C ALA A 6 45.24 -23.91 -25.09
N THR A 7 45.40 -25.23 -25.01
CA THR A 7 44.39 -26.26 -25.06
C THR A 7 43.74 -26.49 -23.70
N TRP A 8 42.41 -26.59 -23.71
CA TRP A 8 41.56 -26.93 -22.59
C TRP A 8 41.71 -28.40 -22.20
N ARG A 9 42.65 -28.78 -21.32
CA ARG A 9 42.61 -30.10 -20.67
C ARG A 9 43.04 -30.06 -19.20
N LYS A 10 42.03 -30.36 -18.37
CA LYS A 10 42.05 -30.98 -17.03
C LYS A 10 42.51 -30.12 -15.84
N LEU A 11 41.54 -29.46 -15.21
CA LEU A 11 41.55 -29.14 -13.78
C LEU A 11 40.47 -30.00 -13.08
N PRO A 12 40.77 -30.64 -11.94
CA PRO A 12 39.82 -31.52 -11.26
C PRO A 12 38.67 -30.73 -10.62
N ALA A 13 37.50 -31.39 -10.57
CA ALA A 13 36.22 -30.85 -10.14
C ALA A 13 36.29 -30.22 -8.73
N ARG A 14 36.15 -28.90 -8.67
CA ARG A 14 35.91 -28.16 -7.44
C ARG A 14 34.51 -28.54 -6.94
N ARG A 15 34.46 -29.39 -5.89
CA ARG A 15 33.23 -29.70 -5.14
C ARG A 15 32.55 -28.39 -4.73
N TYR A 16 31.36 -28.13 -5.23
CA TYR A 16 30.49 -27.08 -4.71
C TYR A 16 29.71 -27.68 -3.52
N PRO A 17 29.80 -27.12 -2.31
CA PRO A 17 29.01 -27.63 -1.20
C PRO A 17 27.54 -27.28 -1.42
N SER A 18 26.71 -28.31 -1.54
CA SER A 18 25.26 -28.28 -1.54
C SER A 18 24.74 -27.99 -0.13
N SER A 19 24.71 -26.71 0.28
CA SER A 19 23.74 -26.21 1.27
C SER A 19 23.78 -24.69 1.34
N ARG A 20 23.24 -24.02 0.32
CA ARG A 20 22.77 -22.64 0.52
C ARG A 20 21.50 -22.72 1.38
N ARG A 21 21.65 -22.75 2.70
CA ARG A 21 20.58 -22.30 3.60
C ARG A 21 20.25 -20.88 3.15
N ALA A 22 19.05 -20.71 2.59
CA ALA A 22 18.56 -19.39 2.22
C ALA A 22 18.65 -18.47 3.45
N PRO A 23 19.18 -17.24 3.33
CA PRO A 23 19.25 -16.34 4.47
C PRO A 23 17.84 -16.07 4.97
N ALA A 24 17.61 -16.28 6.27
CA ALA A 24 16.37 -15.91 6.93
C ALA A 24 16.09 -14.43 6.64
N ARG A 25 14.96 -14.14 6.00
CA ARG A 25 14.61 -12.77 5.61
C ARG A 25 14.60 -11.88 6.87
N PRO A 26 15.31 -10.74 6.90
CA PRO A 26 15.38 -9.92 8.11
C PRO A 26 13.98 -9.43 8.50
N ARG A 27 13.57 -9.68 9.75
CA ARG A 27 12.24 -9.35 10.32
C ARG A 27 11.81 -7.90 10.04
N ARG A 28 12.75 -6.95 9.92
CA ARG A 28 12.52 -5.53 9.61
C ARG A 28 11.91 -5.31 8.20
N ARG A 29 12.33 -6.07 7.19
CA ARG A 29 11.72 -6.04 5.84
C ARG A 29 10.29 -6.60 5.84
N GLN A 30 9.98 -7.54 6.71
CA GLN A 30 8.64 -8.13 6.80
C GLN A 30 7.61 -7.20 7.43
N ARG A 31 7.99 -6.36 8.42
CA ARG A 31 7.13 -5.31 8.98
C ARG A 31 6.77 -4.24 7.94
N ILE A 32 7.73 -3.78 7.14
CA ILE A 32 7.47 -2.79 6.08
C ILE A 32 6.53 -3.37 5.02
N ARG A 33 6.74 -4.63 4.59
CA ARG A 33 5.84 -5.32 3.65
C ARG A 33 4.41 -5.48 4.21
N ARG A 34 4.27 -5.80 5.50
CA ARG A 34 2.96 -5.90 6.17
C ARG A 34 2.27 -4.53 6.26
N LYS A 35 3.02 -3.46 6.55
CA LYS A 35 2.49 -2.09 6.61
C LYS A 35 2.05 -1.58 5.22
N MET A 36 2.81 -1.88 4.16
CA MET A 36 2.41 -1.61 2.76
C MET A 36 1.19 -2.43 2.32
N ALA A 37 1.03 -3.66 2.80
CA ALA A 37 -0.10 -4.51 2.42
C ALA A 37 -1.44 -3.99 2.97
N LEU A 38 -1.43 -3.23 4.07
CA LEU A 38 -2.65 -2.60 4.59
C LEU A 38 -3.17 -1.51 3.64
N ILE A 39 -2.26 -0.77 3.00
CA ILE A 39 -2.58 0.27 2.01
C ILE A 39 -3.15 -0.38 0.72
N SER A 40 -2.63 -1.54 0.33
CA SER A 40 -3.14 -2.29 -0.84
C SER A 40 -4.38 -3.13 -0.53
N ARG A 41 -4.71 -3.40 0.75
CA ARG A 41 -5.93 -4.14 1.13
C ARG A 41 -7.20 -3.47 0.60
N PHE A 42 -7.18 -2.15 0.52
CA PHE A 42 -8.25 -1.36 -0.07
C PHE A 42 -7.82 -0.79 -1.43
N ASP A 43 -7.29 -1.61 -2.35
CA ASP A 43 -7.09 -1.21 -3.76
C ASP A 43 -8.46 -1.09 -4.47
N LEU A 44 -9.31 -0.17 -3.99
CA LEU A 44 -10.47 0.30 -4.73
C LEU A 44 -9.97 1.36 -5.71
N ASN A 45 -9.98 1.02 -6.99
CA ASN A 45 -9.57 1.94 -8.05
C ASN A 45 -10.68 2.95 -8.30
N LEU A 46 -10.74 4.01 -7.49
CA LEU A 46 -11.64 5.13 -7.77
C LEU A 46 -11.30 5.72 -9.15
N PRO A 47 -12.30 6.04 -9.99
CA PRO A 47 -12.05 6.67 -11.28
C PRO A 47 -11.26 7.97 -11.10
N LYS A 48 -10.08 8.04 -11.72
CA LYS A 48 -9.19 9.22 -11.66
C LYS A 48 -9.91 10.50 -12.10
N SER A 49 -10.87 10.41 -13.02
CA SER A 49 -11.68 11.53 -13.49
C SER A 49 -12.47 12.20 -12.37
N ILE A 50 -13.08 11.42 -11.47
CA ILE A 50 -13.87 11.93 -10.36
C ILE A 50 -12.95 12.59 -9.34
N VAL A 51 -11.86 11.92 -8.96
CA VAL A 51 -10.88 12.46 -7.99
C VAL A 51 -10.26 13.77 -8.50
N THR A 52 -9.93 13.84 -9.80
CA THR A 52 -9.38 15.06 -10.42
C THR A 52 -10.39 16.20 -10.42
N ARG A 53 -11.67 15.91 -10.72
CA ARG A 53 -12.73 16.92 -10.72
C ARG A 53 -12.95 17.50 -9.34
N LEU A 54 -12.98 16.66 -8.30
CA LEU A 54 -13.12 17.10 -6.91
C LEU A 54 -11.91 17.91 -6.45
N ALA A 55 -10.70 17.43 -6.71
CA ALA A 55 -9.47 18.11 -6.31
C ALA A 55 -9.29 19.48 -6.98
N LYS A 56 -9.68 19.62 -8.25
CA LYS A 56 -9.64 20.92 -8.94
C LYS A 56 -10.80 21.84 -8.58
N GLY A 57 -11.91 21.31 -8.05
CA GLY A 57 -13.06 22.11 -7.62
C GLY A 57 -12.78 23.00 -6.41
N VAL A 58 -11.79 22.62 -5.59
CA VAL A 58 -11.35 23.39 -4.41
C VAL A 58 -10.12 24.26 -4.68
N LEU A 59 -9.64 24.32 -5.93
CA LEU A 59 -8.46 25.06 -6.34
C LEU A 59 -8.84 26.16 -7.34
N PRO A 60 -8.10 27.27 -7.38
CA PRO A 60 -8.31 28.33 -8.36
C PRO A 60 -8.13 27.82 -9.80
N PRO A 61 -8.80 28.47 -10.78
CA PRO A 61 -8.63 28.11 -12.19
C PRO A 61 -7.18 28.33 -12.60
N SER A 62 -6.59 27.33 -13.28
CA SER A 62 -5.19 27.20 -13.76
C SER A 62 -4.21 26.37 -12.93
N THR A 63 -4.58 25.84 -11.75
CA THR A 63 -3.66 24.97 -10.99
C THR A 63 -3.51 23.57 -11.61
N GLN A 64 -2.27 23.17 -11.87
CA GLN A 64 -1.92 21.81 -12.32
C GLN A 64 -1.58 20.92 -11.13
N ILE A 65 -2.17 19.72 -11.06
CA ILE A 65 -1.87 18.72 -10.04
C ILE A 65 -0.96 17.66 -10.66
N GLN A 66 0.17 17.38 -10.01
CA GLN A 66 1.10 16.36 -10.48
C GLN A 66 0.50 14.94 -10.40
N GLY A 67 0.85 14.07 -11.35
CA GLY A 67 0.33 12.69 -11.40
C GLY A 67 0.63 11.85 -10.15
N ASN A 68 1.78 12.08 -9.50
CA ASN A 68 2.14 11.40 -8.25
C ASN A 68 1.26 11.86 -7.08
N ALA A 69 0.90 13.15 -7.02
CA ALA A 69 -0.02 13.68 -6.02
C ALA A 69 -1.44 13.13 -6.24
N MET A 70 -1.91 13.06 -7.49
CA MET A 70 -3.19 12.43 -7.84
C MET A 70 -3.25 10.96 -7.41
N LEU A 71 -2.17 10.22 -7.63
CA LEU A 71 -2.06 8.83 -7.19
C LEU A 71 -2.11 8.70 -5.66
N ALA A 72 -1.41 9.59 -4.95
CA ALA A 72 -1.41 9.63 -3.50
C ALA A 72 -2.82 9.92 -2.95
N MET A 73 -3.52 10.92 -3.49
CA MET A 73 -4.91 11.25 -3.12
C MET A 73 -5.88 10.07 -3.36
N THR A 74 -5.73 9.39 -4.50
CA THR A 74 -6.57 8.23 -4.81
C THR A 74 -6.35 7.10 -3.80
N LYS A 75 -5.09 6.84 -3.42
CA LYS A 75 -4.75 5.81 -2.42
C LYS A 75 -5.15 6.21 -1.00
N SER A 76 -4.99 7.48 -0.62
CA SER A 76 -5.37 7.97 0.71
C SER A 76 -6.88 7.97 0.88
N ALA A 77 -7.65 8.29 -0.18
CA ALA A 77 -9.11 8.24 -0.14
C ALA A 77 -9.61 6.85 0.27
N THR A 78 -9.01 5.78 -0.25
CA THR A 78 -9.46 4.44 0.13
C THR A 78 -9.04 4.05 1.54
N VAL A 79 -7.87 4.48 2.00
CA VAL A 79 -7.47 4.30 3.39
C VAL A 79 -8.42 5.06 4.33
N PHE A 80 -8.87 6.25 3.95
CA PHE A 80 -9.83 7.04 4.72
C PHE A 80 -11.18 6.32 4.88
N VAL A 81 -11.75 5.81 3.78
CA VAL A 81 -13.02 5.05 3.84
C VAL A 81 -12.88 3.79 4.70
N GLY A 82 -11.78 3.06 4.55
CA GLY A 82 -11.50 1.87 5.37
C GLY A 82 -11.32 2.20 6.84
N TYR A 83 -10.65 3.30 7.15
CA TYR A 83 -10.43 3.79 8.51
C TYR A 83 -11.75 4.19 9.18
N LEU A 84 -12.58 4.97 8.50
CA LEU A 84 -13.91 5.35 8.98
C LEU A 84 -14.80 4.11 9.18
N ALA A 85 -14.77 3.16 8.23
CA ALA A 85 -15.54 1.92 8.35
C ALA A 85 -15.11 1.07 9.54
N THR A 86 -13.81 1.00 9.87
CA THR A 86 -13.33 0.28 11.06
C THR A 86 -13.84 0.92 12.35
N HIS A 87 -13.79 2.25 12.44
CA HIS A 87 -14.30 2.97 13.61
C HIS A 87 -15.82 2.86 13.75
N ALA A 88 -16.58 3.07 12.66
CA ALA A 88 -18.03 2.89 12.66
C ALA A 88 -18.45 1.46 13.06
N ASN A 89 -17.66 0.46 12.65
CA ASN A 89 -17.90 -0.93 13.04
C ASN A 89 -17.61 -1.19 14.52
N GLU A 90 -16.64 -0.50 15.14
CA GLU A 90 -16.39 -0.58 16.59
C GLU A 90 -17.61 -0.08 17.39
N TYR A 91 -18.25 1.03 16.99
CA TYR A 91 -19.49 1.50 17.64
C TYR A 91 -20.66 0.54 17.45
N ALA A 92 -20.82 -0.01 16.24
CA ALA A 92 -21.85 -1.00 15.97
C ALA A 92 -21.66 -2.25 16.86
N GLN A 93 -20.42 -2.74 16.98
CA GLN A 93 -20.07 -3.86 17.84
C GLN A 93 -20.24 -3.55 19.33
N ALA A 94 -19.87 -2.35 19.78
CA ALA A 94 -20.10 -1.90 21.15
C ALA A 94 -21.60 -1.86 21.50
N ALA A 95 -22.45 -1.54 20.52
CA ALA A 95 -23.91 -1.62 20.64
C ALA A 95 -24.50 -3.03 20.41
N ASN A 96 -23.66 -4.07 20.32
CA ASN A 96 -24.04 -5.46 20.05
C ASN A 96 -24.82 -5.66 18.73
N ARG A 97 -24.57 -4.77 17.75
CA ARG A 97 -25.17 -4.81 16.42
C ARG A 97 -24.16 -5.33 15.41
N LYS A 98 -24.63 -6.19 14.50
CA LYS A 98 -23.83 -6.72 13.38
C LYS A 98 -23.93 -5.85 12.12
N THR A 99 -24.75 -4.79 12.16
CA THR A 99 -25.01 -3.88 11.06
C THR A 99 -24.63 -2.47 11.49
N VAL A 100 -23.82 -1.81 10.67
CA VAL A 100 -23.42 -0.41 10.85
C VAL A 100 -24.61 0.48 10.51
N ALA A 101 -25.03 1.30 11.46
CA ALA A 101 -26.09 2.28 11.27
C ALA A 101 -25.50 3.65 10.86
N PRO A 102 -26.27 4.53 10.20
CA PRO A 102 -25.80 5.88 9.86
C PRO A 102 -25.31 6.68 11.08
N ALA A 103 -25.98 6.49 12.23
CA ALA A 103 -25.59 7.13 13.50
C ALA A 103 -24.20 6.70 13.99
N ASP A 104 -23.76 5.47 13.69
CA ASP A 104 -22.42 5.00 14.08
C ASP A 104 -21.32 5.69 13.25
N VAL A 105 -21.63 6.00 11.98
CA VAL A 105 -20.70 6.72 11.10
C VAL A 105 -20.55 8.17 11.54
N LEU A 106 -21.66 8.84 11.90
CA LEU A 106 -21.61 10.23 12.38
C LEU A 106 -20.86 10.35 13.71
N LYS A 107 -21.12 9.45 14.66
CA LYS A 107 -20.33 9.39 15.92
C LYS A 107 -18.85 9.11 15.66
N ALA A 108 -18.54 8.21 14.73
CA ALA A 108 -17.17 7.97 14.33
C ALA A 108 -16.51 9.21 13.71
N LEU A 109 -17.24 10.06 12.99
CA LEU A 109 -16.69 11.31 12.45
C LEU A 109 -16.41 12.35 13.54
N GLU A 110 -17.28 12.45 14.55
CA GLU A 110 -17.09 13.31 15.72
C GLU A 110 -15.85 12.87 16.52
N ASP A 111 -15.74 11.58 16.83
CA ASP A 111 -14.61 11.04 17.60
C ASP A 111 -13.27 11.07 16.82
N LEU A 112 -13.33 11.13 15.49
CA LEU A 112 -12.16 11.28 14.62
C LEU A 112 -11.84 12.75 14.29
N GLU A 113 -12.51 13.71 14.94
CA GLU A 113 -12.29 15.15 14.73
C GLU A 113 -12.51 15.60 13.27
N PHE A 114 -13.36 14.89 12.52
CA PHE A 114 -13.74 15.22 11.15
C PHE A 114 -15.16 15.83 11.05
N GLY A 115 -15.83 16.05 12.18
CA GLY A 115 -17.12 16.73 12.27
C GLY A 115 -16.97 18.25 12.25
N GLU A 116 -16.81 18.82 11.05
CA GLU A 116 -17.00 20.25 10.77
C GLU A 116 -18.39 20.50 10.16
#